data_AF-A0A523JMU2-F1
#
_entry.id   AF-A0A523JMU2-F1
#
_cell.length_a   1.000
_cell.length_b   1.000
_cell.length_c   1.000
_cell.angle_alpha   90.00
_cell.angle_beta   90.00
_cell.angle_gamma   90.00
#
_symmetry.space_group_name_H-M   'P 1'
#
loop_
_entity.id
_entity.type
_entity.pdbx_description
1 polymer ?
#
loop_
_entity_poly.entity_id
_entity_poly.type
_entity_poly.pdbx_seq_one_letter_code
_entity_poly.pdbx_strand_id
1 'polypeptide(L)'
;MTMYVPQRFAAPNSAATLTVIEDHGFATLVTPAGDECHITHLPLLLDREKNRLLGHMARANRHHEYLESHTSTAIFTGPHGYLSPNWYLADTVPT
;
A
#
# COMPACT_ATOMS: atom_id res chain seq x y z
N MET A 1 -12.07 -6.59 -1.18
CA MET A 1 -12.03 -6.42 0.29
C MET A 1 -12.03 -4.95 0.62
N THR A 2 -12.88 -4.49 1.54
CA THR A 2 -12.84 -3.12 2.05
C THR A 2 -12.13 -3.14 3.39
N MET A 3 -10.99 -2.45 3.48
CA MET A 3 -10.28 -2.28 4.74
C MET A 3 -11.11 -1.37 5.65
N TYR A 4 -11.43 -1.82 6.87
CA TYR A 4 -12.05 -0.95 7.86
C TYR A 4 -11.00 0.05 8.37
N VAL A 5 -11.25 1.34 8.15
CA VAL A 5 -10.42 2.43 8.64
C VAL A 5 -11.28 3.27 9.59
N PRO A 6 -11.01 3.26 10.91
CA PRO A 6 -11.66 4.16 11.85
C PRO A 6 -11.52 5.61 11.40
N GLN A 7 -12.59 6.42 11.54
CA GLN A 7 -12.60 7.80 11.05
C GLN A 7 -11.43 8.64 11.59
N ARG A 8 -11.03 8.43 12.84
CA ARG A 8 -9.87 9.09 13.48
C ARG A 8 -8.51 8.75 12.85
N PHE A 9 -8.44 7.69 12.05
CA PHE A 9 -7.25 7.24 11.32
C PHE A 9 -7.39 7.42 9.80
N ALA A 10 -8.53 7.95 9.32
CA ALA A 10 -8.71 8.21 7.91
C ALA A 10 -7.74 9.31 7.45
N ALA A 11 -7.18 9.15 6.25
CA ALA A 11 -6.38 10.19 5.64
C ALA A 11 -7.19 11.50 5.56
N PRO A 12 -6.57 12.66 5.86
CA PRO A 12 -7.30 13.92 5.95
C PRO A 12 -7.91 14.36 4.60
N ASN A 13 -7.29 13.97 3.49
CA ASN A 13 -7.78 14.16 2.13
C ASN A 13 -7.02 13.25 1.16
N SER A 14 -7.46 13.20 -0.10
CA SER A 14 -6.80 12.43 -1.16
C SER A 14 -5.38 12.89 -1.43
N ALA A 15 -5.10 14.20 -1.36
CA ALA A 15 -3.76 14.75 -1.62
C ALA A 15 -2.70 14.18 -0.66
N ALA A 16 -3.03 14.02 0.63
CA ALA A 16 -2.15 13.39 1.60
C ALA A 16 -1.82 11.93 1.23
N THR A 17 -2.81 11.17 0.75
CA THR A 17 -2.58 9.80 0.25
C THR A 17 -1.68 9.79 -0.98
N LEU A 18 -1.90 10.70 -1.94
CA LEU A 18 -1.06 10.79 -3.14
C LEU A 18 0.39 11.14 -2.81
N THR A 19 0.62 12.03 -1.84
CA THR A 19 1.98 12.35 -1.36
C THR A 19 2.68 11.12 -0.78
N VAL A 20 2.00 10.29 0.01
CA VAL A 20 2.58 9.02 0.53
C VAL A 20 3.00 8.09 -0.61
N ILE A 21 2.20 8.00 -1.68
CA ILE A 21 2.52 7.17 -2.84
C ILE A 21 3.78 7.68 -3.53
N GLU A 22 3.94 8.99 -3.69
CA GLU A 22 5.10 9.61 -4.35
C GLU A 22 6.38 9.49 -3.51
N ASP A 23 6.29 9.75 -2.21
CA ASP A 23 7.44 9.71 -1.30
C ASP A 23 7.90 8.27 -1.00
N HIS A 24 7.01 7.29 -1.15
CA HIS A 24 7.25 5.88 -0.80
C HIS A 24 6.93 4.92 -1.94
N GLY A 25 7.35 5.25 -3.16
CA GLY A 25 7.01 4.51 -4.39
C GLY A 25 7.51 3.06 -4.49
N PHE A 26 8.30 2.56 -3.53
CA PHE A 26 8.68 1.13 -3.49
C PHE A 26 7.54 0.32 -2.85
N ALA A 27 6.57 -0.04 -3.68
CA ALA A 27 5.32 -0.66 -3.26
C ALA A 27 5.44 -2.18 -3.11
N THR A 28 4.50 -2.74 -2.35
CA THR A 28 4.17 -4.17 -2.41
C THR A 28 2.89 -4.33 -3.24
N LEU A 29 3.01 -4.91 -4.43
CA LEU A 29 1.87 -5.26 -5.28
C LEU A 29 1.40 -6.67 -4.94
N VAL A 30 0.10 -6.81 -4.70
CA VAL A 30 -0.56 -8.05 -4.31
C VAL A 30 -1.69 -8.33 -5.30
N THR A 31 -1.65 -9.48 -5.98
CA THR A 31 -2.68 -9.89 -6.93
C THR A 31 -3.18 -11.29 -6.56
N PRO A 32 -4.39 -11.41 -5.97
CA PRO A 32 -5.03 -12.70 -5.74
C PRO A 32 -5.42 -13.36 -7.07
N ALA A 33 -5.10 -14.64 -7.24
CA ALA A 33 -5.45 -15.43 -8.42
C ALA A 33 -5.86 -16.85 -8.00
N GLY A 34 -7.17 -17.06 -7.86
CA GLY A 34 -7.72 -18.32 -7.34
C GLY A 34 -7.27 -18.58 -5.90
N ASP A 35 -6.66 -19.74 -5.66
CA ASP A 35 -6.11 -20.14 -4.35
C ASP A 35 -4.69 -19.61 -4.10
N GLU A 36 -4.09 -18.93 -5.07
CA GLU A 36 -2.75 -18.36 -4.97
C GLU A 36 -2.80 -16.83 -4.84
N CYS A 37 -1.73 -16.27 -4.27
CA CYS A 37 -1.54 -14.83 -4.18
C CYS A 37 -0.16 -14.46 -4.67
N HIS A 38 -0.11 -13.64 -5.74
CA HIS A 38 1.14 -13.14 -6.27
C HIS A 38 1.54 -11.86 -5.54
N ILE A 39 2.76 -11.83 -5.03
CA ILE A 39 3.30 -10.70 -4.28
C ILE A 39 4.61 -10.27 -4.92
N THR A 40 4.77 -8.99 -5.22
CA THR A 40 6.04 -8.45 -5.74
C THR A 40 6.30 -7.08 -5.14
N HIS A 41 7.52 -6.88 -4.66
CA HIS A 41 8.02 -5.56 -4.30
C HIS A 41 8.62 -4.90 -5.54
N LEU A 42 8.13 -3.72 -5.90
CA LEU A 42 8.60 -3.00 -7.09
C LEU A 42 8.37 -1.49 -6.97
N PRO A 43 9.21 -0.69 -7.66
CA PRO A 43 8.92 0.73 -7.82
C PRO A 43 7.65 0.94 -8.65
N LEU A 44 6.73 1.73 -8.11
CA LEU A 44 5.54 2.24 -8.79
C LEU A 44 5.55 3.77 -8.73
N LEU A 45 5.35 4.41 -9.89
CA LEU A 45 5.27 5.85 -10.05
C LEU A 45 3.81 6.27 -10.18
N LEU A 46 3.41 7.30 -9.44
CA LEU A 46 2.08 7.90 -9.58
C LEU A 46 2.02 8.83 -10.79
N ASP A 47 1.11 8.56 -11.70
CA ASP A 47 0.69 9.48 -12.77
C ASP A 47 -0.61 10.16 -12.31
N ARG A 48 -0.49 11.36 -11.71
CA ARG A 48 -1.61 12.09 -11.11
C ARG A 48 -2.67 12.48 -12.15
N GLU A 49 -2.25 12.86 -13.35
CA GLU A 49 -3.14 13.32 -14.41
C GLU A 49 -4.07 12.20 -14.87
N LYS A 50 -3.54 10.97 -14.96
CA LYS A 50 -4.28 9.80 -15.43
C LYS A 50 -4.77 8.90 -14.30
N ASN A 51 -4.54 9.30 -13.05
CA ASN A 51 -4.89 8.56 -11.84
C ASN A 51 -4.50 7.07 -11.92
N ARG A 52 -3.24 6.80 -12.25
CA ARG A 52 -2.72 5.42 -12.44
C ARG A 52 -1.32 5.26 -11.86
N LEU A 53 -0.95 4.01 -11.63
CA LEU A 53 0.40 3.62 -11.23
C LEU A 53 1.16 3.05 -12.42
N LEU A 54 2.40 3.51 -12.60
CA LEU A 54 3.31 3.06 -13.65
C LEU A 54 4.45 2.28 -13.02
N GLY A 55 4.74 1.10 -13.55
CA GLY A 55 5.84 0.27 -13.10
C GLY A 55 6.29 -0.67 -14.21
N HIS A 56 7.33 -1.43 -13.93
CA HIS A 56 7.75 -2.51 -14.78
C HIS A 56 8.19 -3.70 -13.94
N MET A 57 8.17 -4.86 -14.56
CA MET A 57 8.53 -6.12 -13.94
C MET A 57 9.34 -6.92 -14.95
N ALA A 58 10.31 -7.70 -14.46
CA ALA A 58 11.03 -8.63 -15.33
C ALA A 58 10.04 -9.63 -15.94
N ARG A 59 10.15 -9.91 -17.25
CA ARG A 59 9.29 -10.88 -17.94
C ARG A 59 9.29 -12.27 -17.31
N ALA A 60 10.39 -12.67 -16.67
CA ALA A 60 10.50 -13.95 -15.97
C ALA A 60 9.65 -14.02 -14.67
N ASN A 61 9.26 -12.87 -14.11
CA ASN A 61 8.35 -12.84 -12.97
C ASN A 61 6.91 -12.95 -13.48
N ARG A 62 6.35 -14.16 -13.36
CA ARG A 62 5.01 -14.51 -13.88
C ARG A 62 3.86 -13.70 -13.28
N HIS A 63 4.06 -12.93 -12.23
CA HIS A 63 3.03 -12.06 -11.65
C HIS A 63 2.39 -11.14 -12.71
N HIS A 64 3.15 -10.70 -13.73
CA HIS A 64 2.59 -9.89 -14.83
C HIS A 64 1.46 -10.58 -15.62
N GLU A 65 1.43 -11.92 -15.68
CA GLU A 65 0.41 -12.71 -16.39
C GLU A 65 -0.98 -12.58 -15.73
N TYR A 66 -1.04 -12.16 -14.46
CA TYR A 66 -2.26 -12.12 -13.66
C TYR A 66 -2.87 -10.71 -13.54
N LEU A 67 -2.12 -9.66 -13.89
CA LEU A 67 -2.53 -8.27 -13.67
C LEU A 67 -3.72 -7.82 -14.54
N GLU A 68 -3.91 -8.42 -15.71
CA GLU A 68 -5.02 -8.04 -16.61
C GLU A 68 -6.35 -8.69 -16.21
N SER A 69 -6.31 -9.85 -15.55
CA SER A 69 -7.47 -10.68 -15.26
C SER A 69 -7.93 -10.61 -13.80
N HIS A 70 -7.13 -9.99 -12.92
CA HIS A 70 -7.39 -9.95 -11.48
C HIS A 70 -7.21 -8.54 -10.92
N THR A 71 -7.96 -8.23 -9.86
CA THR A 71 -7.82 -6.98 -9.12
C THR A 71 -6.58 -7.03 -8.22
N SER A 72 -5.63 -6.13 -8.46
CA SER A 72 -4.45 -5.99 -7.60
C SER A 72 -4.62 -4.90 -6.53
N THR A 73 -3.89 -5.05 -5.43
CA THR A 73 -3.73 -4.04 -4.37
C THR A 73 -2.27 -3.62 -4.30
N ALA A 74 -1.99 -2.32 -4.42
CA ALA A 74 -0.66 -1.78 -4.18
C ALA A 74 -0.59 -1.16 -2.78
N ILE A 75 0.39 -1.59 -2.00
CA ILE A 75 0.64 -1.13 -0.63
C ILE A 75 1.88 -0.25 -0.64
N PHE A 76 1.72 0.98 -0.16
CA PHE A 76 2.79 1.95 0.01
C PHE A 76 3.02 2.16 1.50
N THR A 77 4.26 1.99 1.95
CA THR A 77 4.60 2.01 3.38
C THR A 77 5.53 3.16 3.68
N GLY A 78 5.01 4.14 4.42
CA GLY A 78 5.82 5.21 5.00
C GLY A 78 6.60 4.78 6.24
N PRO A 79 7.22 5.73 6.96
CA PRO A 79 7.93 5.47 8.20
C PRO A 79 7.00 4.83 9.24
N HIS A 80 7.51 3.85 9.97
CA HIS A 80 6.81 3.20 11.06
C HIS A 80 7.76 2.99 12.24
N GLY A 81 7.21 2.90 13.44
CA GLY A 81 8.00 2.74 14.66
C GLY A 81 7.14 2.23 15.81
N TYR A 82 7.80 1.54 16.74
CA TYR A 82 7.17 1.12 17.99
C TYR A 82 7.12 2.31 18.96
N LEU A 83 5.94 2.57 19.51
CA LEU A 83 5.75 3.52 20.61
C LEU A 83 5.50 2.73 21.89
N SER A 84 6.37 2.89 22.89
CA SER A 84 6.26 2.15 24.14
C SER A 84 5.16 2.75 25.04
N PRO A 85 4.29 1.94 25.65
CA PRO A 85 3.35 2.41 26.67
C PRO A 85 4.03 3.12 27.84
N ASN A 86 5.29 2.76 28.16
CA ASN A 86 6.08 3.39 29.21
C ASN A 86 6.41 4.88 28.93
N TRP A 87 6.18 5.37 27.72
CA TRP A 87 6.37 6.79 27.37
C TRP A 87 5.17 7.66 27.80
N TYR A 88 4.04 7.04 28.13
CA TYR A 88 2.81 7.75 28.49
C TYR A 88 2.62 7.77 30.00
N LEU A 89 2.16 8.92 30.52
CA LEU A 89 1.86 9.10 31.95
C LEU A 89 0.49 8.54 32.35
N ALA A 90 -0.34 8.17 31.37
CA ALA A 90 -1.69 7.65 31.56
C ALA A 90 -1.91 6.43 30.65
N ASP A 91 -2.82 5.55 31.07
CA ASP A 91 -3.13 4.28 30.38
C ASP A 91 -4.03 4.52 29.16
N THR A 92 -3.46 5.16 28.14
CA THR A 92 -4.19 5.66 26.96
C THR A 92 -3.90 4.90 25.68
N VAL A 93 -3.04 3.87 25.73
CA VAL A 93 -2.70 3.04 24.57
C VAL A 93 -3.53 1.75 24.66
N PRO A 94 -4.39 1.45 23.67
CA PRO A 94 -5.13 0.18 23.65
C PRO A 94 -4.15 -0.99 23.66
N THR A 95 -4.33 -1.93 24.61
CA THR A 95 -3.63 -3.23 24.63
C THR A 95 -4.50 -4.31 24.00
#